data_AF-A0A1I1RYW1-F1
#
_entry.id   AF-A0A1I1RYW1-F1
#
_cell.length_a   1.000
_cell.length_b   1.000
_cell.length_c   1.000
_cell.angle_alpha   90.00
_cell.angle_beta   90.00
_cell.angle_gamma   90.00
#
_symmetry.space_group_name_H-M   'P 1'
#
loop_
_entity.id
_entity.type
_entity.pdbx_description
1 polymer ?
#
loop_
_entity_poly.entity_id
_entity_poly.type
_entity_poly.pdbx_seq_one_letter_code
_entity_poly.pdbx_strand_id
1 'polypeptide(L)'
;MKKKLITGISAAVLATTAVGPVTNNLIANSIWQTKPVSAAQGNEAKFLNTAASQAQKVAKKYGLYPSVMIAQAIVESNWGQSGLAVNANNLFGMKADDSWPGETYAARTREEDKNGKSYYIVAKFRKYPSYQNSFDDNGKKLRQGVSWQPDRYQGAWLENATSYTDATKALTGTYATANNYNTILNNRITTYNLTQYDPQVSSTSKSYVVKKSGATYAWPTDHSVTTKTDSISKGDAVTVTKTITFYNGKQRLYISGKGWVNDSALEMGSALPPAAQAPKNEKKVNKTLMHTAYIYDAKGNKAKGMKAIKVSGSGKVIATYGTKTINNKKYYRIGQNHYIASGNIDGTMRILKHDTYVYNNYGNRDNQEIMKKGKSVATYGAAISIYGVQYYRIGVNQYIKRADFSLN
;
A
#
# COMPACT_ATOMS: atom_id res chain seq x y z
N MET A 1 -30.88 28.50 -25.35
CA MET A 1 -29.99 28.76 -24.19
C MET A 1 -29.91 27.50 -23.33
N LYS A 2 -28.80 26.76 -23.37
CA LYS A 2 -28.62 25.57 -22.53
C LYS A 2 -28.35 26.02 -21.09
N LYS A 3 -29.35 25.91 -20.20
CA LYS A 3 -29.16 26.11 -18.75
C LYS A 3 -28.11 25.10 -18.29
N LYS A 4 -26.89 25.56 -17.99
CA LYS A 4 -25.91 24.75 -17.26
C LYS A 4 -26.45 24.59 -15.84
N LEU A 5 -27.20 23.51 -15.60
CA LEU A 5 -27.51 23.06 -14.25
C LEU A 5 -26.18 22.73 -13.59
N ILE A 6 -25.71 23.62 -12.71
CA ILE A 6 -24.61 23.32 -11.81
C ILE A 6 -25.15 22.26 -10.86
N THR A 7 -24.94 20.98 -11.18
CA THR A 7 -25.19 19.84 -10.29
C THR A 7 -24.12 19.78 -9.18
N GLY A 8 -23.80 20.94 -8.62
CA GLY A 8 -23.05 21.07 -7.38
C GLY A 8 -23.97 20.69 -6.23
N ILE A 9 -23.41 20.09 -5.19
CA ILE A 9 -24.10 20.02 -3.92
C ILE A 9 -24.21 21.47 -3.48
N SER A 10 -25.42 22.01 -3.45
CA SER A 10 -25.68 23.12 -2.55
C SER A 10 -25.38 22.52 -1.19
N ALA A 11 -24.26 22.90 -0.59
CA ALA A 11 -24.08 22.74 0.84
C ALA A 11 -25.24 23.52 1.44
N ALA A 12 -26.37 22.85 1.60
CA ALA A 12 -27.53 23.39 2.24
C ALA A 12 -27.08 23.55 3.67
N VAL A 13 -26.63 24.77 4.02
CA VAL A 13 -26.63 25.23 5.40
C VAL A 13 -28.11 25.17 5.80
N LEU A 14 -28.54 23.99 6.27
CA LEU A 14 -29.82 23.81 6.93
C LEU A 14 -29.70 24.61 8.22
N ALA A 15 -30.26 25.81 8.21
CA ALA A 15 -30.42 26.62 9.40
C ALA A 15 -31.20 25.78 10.41
N THR A 16 -30.50 25.28 11.42
CA THR A 16 -31.11 24.77 12.64
C THR A 16 -31.86 25.93 13.27
N THR A 17 -33.14 25.73 13.58
CA THR A 17 -33.92 26.66 14.38
C THR A 17 -33.19 26.93 15.70
N ALA A 18 -33.21 28.21 16.08
CA ALA A 18 -32.42 28.87 17.11
C ALA A 18 -32.23 28.10 18.43
N VAL A 19 -30.98 28.09 18.92
CA VAL A 19 -30.67 28.35 20.33
C VAL A 19 -29.36 29.13 20.43
N GLY A 20 -29.45 30.40 20.87
CA GLY A 20 -28.44 31.24 21.55
C GLY A 20 -27.05 31.45 20.92
N PRO A 21 -26.53 32.69 20.84
CA PRO A 21 -25.15 32.94 20.41
C PRO A 21 -24.17 32.52 21.51
N VAL A 22 -23.27 31.59 21.21
CA VAL A 22 -22.04 31.41 21.99
C VAL A 22 -20.93 32.07 21.21
N THR A 23 -20.59 33.30 21.60
CA THR A 23 -19.41 34.01 21.11
C THR A 23 -18.17 33.25 21.55
N ASN A 24 -17.33 32.80 20.60
CA ASN A 24 -16.01 32.28 20.94
C ASN A 24 -14.92 33.20 20.40
N ASN A 25 -14.35 33.98 21.32
CA ASN A 25 -13.17 34.78 21.10
C ASN A 25 -11.96 33.89 20.85
N LEU A 26 -11.14 34.29 19.89
CA LEU A 26 -9.80 33.79 19.62
C LEU A 26 -8.89 34.07 20.83
N ILE A 27 -8.28 33.03 21.42
CA ILE A 27 -6.97 33.16 22.08
C ILE A 27 -6.11 31.95 21.72
N ALA A 28 -4.97 32.24 21.09
CA ALA A 28 -3.85 31.33 20.95
C ALA A 28 -2.94 31.47 22.18
N ASN A 29 -2.58 30.35 22.83
CA ASN A 29 -1.18 29.94 23.05
C ASN A 29 -1.04 28.71 23.98
N SER A 30 -0.43 27.67 23.39
CA SER A 30 0.66 26.86 23.93
C SER A 30 0.43 25.71 24.94
N ILE A 31 1.28 24.70 24.70
CA ILE A 31 1.82 23.60 25.52
C ILE A 31 1.04 22.26 25.63
N TRP A 32 1.76 21.22 25.21
CA TRP A 32 1.45 19.79 25.15
C TRP A 32 0.82 19.19 26.41
N GLN A 33 -0.40 18.64 26.27
CA GLN A 33 -0.85 17.45 27.02
C GLN A 33 -1.79 16.62 26.14
N THR A 34 -1.37 15.39 25.83
CA THR A 34 -2.25 14.36 25.26
C THR A 34 -3.24 13.89 26.33
N LYS A 35 -4.51 14.28 26.23
CA LYS A 35 -5.61 13.64 26.97
C LYS A 35 -6.47 12.79 26.02
N PRO A 36 -6.77 11.53 26.36
CA PRO A 36 -7.73 10.72 25.61
C PRO A 36 -9.16 11.27 25.79
N VAL A 37 -9.87 11.33 24.66
CA VAL A 37 -11.29 11.61 24.40
C VAL A 37 -12.25 11.71 25.60
N SER A 38 -12.87 12.88 25.76
CA SER A 38 -14.25 12.98 26.27
C SER A 38 -15.18 13.05 25.06
N ALA A 39 -15.84 11.93 24.79
CA ALA A 39 -16.63 11.67 23.59
C ALA A 39 -17.95 12.44 23.59
N ALA A 40 -18.34 12.91 22.40
CA ALA A 40 -19.71 13.00 21.88
C ALA A 40 -20.85 12.64 22.87
N GLN A 41 -21.75 13.58 23.17
CA GLN A 41 -22.96 13.31 23.97
C GLN A 41 -23.83 12.24 23.25
N GLY A 42 -24.54 11.37 24.01
CA GLY A 42 -25.00 10.04 23.57
C GLY A 42 -25.52 9.83 22.14
N ASN A 43 -26.22 10.81 21.55
CA ASN A 43 -26.70 10.74 20.15
C ASN A 43 -25.58 10.86 19.11
N GLU A 44 -24.59 11.71 19.35
CA GLU A 44 -23.43 11.91 18.47
C GLU A 44 -22.53 10.66 18.44
N ALA A 45 -22.33 10.01 19.58
CA ALA A 45 -21.55 8.77 19.67
C ALA A 45 -22.22 7.62 18.90
N LYS A 46 -23.55 7.51 19.01
CA LYS A 46 -24.35 6.53 18.26
C LYS A 46 -24.29 6.80 16.75
N PHE A 47 -24.39 8.07 16.35
CA PHE A 47 -24.24 8.46 14.94
C PHE A 47 -22.84 8.09 14.43
N LEU A 48 -21.80 8.45 15.18
CA LEU A 48 -20.41 8.19 14.80
C LEU A 48 -20.13 6.71 14.59
N ASN A 49 -20.58 5.83 15.49
CA ASN A 49 -20.41 4.39 15.36
C ASN A 49 -21.10 3.85 14.09
N THR A 50 -22.32 4.34 13.81
CA THR A 50 -23.07 3.96 12.61
C THR A 50 -22.35 4.45 11.34
N ALA A 51 -21.95 5.72 11.32
CA ALA A 51 -21.25 6.34 10.22
C ALA A 51 -19.91 5.65 9.94
N ALA A 52 -19.13 5.34 10.99
CA ALA A 52 -17.83 4.67 10.86
C ALA A 52 -17.97 3.29 10.20
N SER A 53 -18.94 2.48 10.63
CA SER A 53 -19.18 1.16 10.04
C SER A 53 -19.50 1.24 8.53
N GLN A 54 -20.37 2.17 8.13
CA GLN A 54 -20.73 2.33 6.72
C GLN A 54 -19.59 2.95 5.91
N ALA A 55 -18.94 3.99 6.44
CA ALA A 55 -17.81 4.65 5.80
C ALA A 55 -16.68 3.65 5.53
N GLN A 56 -16.31 2.78 6.47
CA GLN A 56 -15.26 1.78 6.25
C GLN A 56 -15.61 0.77 5.14
N LYS A 57 -16.87 0.32 5.05
CA LYS A 57 -17.34 -0.57 3.97
C LYS A 57 -17.28 0.14 2.62
N VAL A 58 -17.82 1.35 2.54
CA VAL A 58 -17.97 2.12 1.30
C VAL A 58 -16.63 2.66 0.82
N ALA A 59 -15.80 3.20 1.71
CA ALA A 59 -14.46 3.66 1.39
C ALA A 59 -13.58 2.50 0.89
N LYS A 60 -13.73 1.29 1.45
CA LYS A 60 -13.11 0.10 0.86
C LYS A 60 -13.68 -0.19 -0.52
N LYS A 61 -14.99 -0.11 -0.76
CA LYS A 61 -15.56 -0.33 -2.10
C LYS A 61 -15.01 0.66 -3.14
N TYR A 62 -14.95 1.95 -2.81
CA TYR A 62 -14.65 3.03 -3.75
C TYR A 62 -13.25 3.64 -3.64
N GLY A 63 -12.38 3.14 -2.76
CA GLY A 63 -11.00 3.62 -2.63
C GLY A 63 -10.90 5.06 -2.11
N LEU A 64 -11.52 5.33 -0.96
CA LEU A 64 -11.61 6.66 -0.34
C LEU A 64 -11.12 6.62 1.12
N TYR A 65 -11.05 7.77 1.79
CA TYR A 65 -10.74 7.86 3.21
C TYR A 65 -12.02 7.76 4.06
N PRO A 66 -12.18 6.73 4.92
CA PRO A 66 -13.25 6.67 5.91
C PRO A 66 -13.36 7.95 6.75
N SER A 67 -12.25 8.49 7.22
CA SER A 67 -12.21 9.71 8.04
C SER A 67 -12.86 10.91 7.35
N VAL A 68 -12.58 11.09 6.06
CA VAL A 68 -13.18 12.14 5.23
C VAL A 68 -14.68 11.91 5.05
N MET A 69 -15.10 10.68 4.71
CA MET A 69 -16.52 10.37 4.54
C MET A 69 -17.33 10.58 5.84
N ILE A 70 -16.76 10.21 6.99
CA ILE A 70 -17.39 10.43 8.30
C ILE A 70 -17.48 11.93 8.60
N ALA A 71 -16.41 12.69 8.37
CA ALA A 71 -16.39 14.14 8.58
C ALA A 71 -17.42 14.86 7.70
N GLN A 72 -17.52 14.46 6.42
CA GLN A 72 -18.57 14.96 5.53
C GLN A 72 -19.95 14.63 6.07
N ALA A 73 -20.21 13.37 6.45
CA ALA A 73 -21.50 13.00 7.02
C ALA A 73 -21.84 13.82 8.27
N ILE A 74 -20.89 14.05 9.18
CA ILE A 74 -21.10 14.89 10.38
C ILE A 74 -21.52 16.30 9.98
N VAL A 75 -20.78 16.94 9.08
CA VAL A 75 -20.98 18.34 8.67
C VAL A 75 -22.29 18.51 7.91
N GLU A 76 -22.53 17.67 6.91
CA GLU A 76 -23.65 17.81 5.97
C GLU A 76 -24.99 17.40 6.60
N SER A 77 -24.97 16.53 7.60
CA SER A 77 -26.20 16.03 8.26
C SER A 77 -26.46 16.60 9.65
N ASN A 78 -25.57 17.47 10.16
CA ASN A 78 -25.57 17.90 11.56
C ASN A 78 -25.69 16.69 12.51
N TRP A 79 -24.73 15.77 12.45
CA TRP A 79 -24.75 14.52 13.24
C TRP A 79 -25.99 13.63 13.02
N GLY A 80 -26.52 13.64 11.80
CA GLY A 80 -27.73 12.90 11.43
C GLY A 80 -29.03 13.52 11.92
N GLN A 81 -28.99 14.73 12.49
CA GLN A 81 -30.16 15.40 13.06
C GLN A 81 -30.88 16.31 12.07
N SER A 82 -30.29 16.55 10.89
CA SER A 82 -30.94 17.37 9.86
C SER A 82 -32.25 16.73 9.41
N GLY A 83 -33.25 17.55 9.07
CA GLY A 83 -34.53 17.02 8.58
C GLY A 83 -34.39 16.14 7.35
N LEU A 84 -33.37 16.38 6.51
CA LEU A 84 -33.05 15.55 5.36
C LEU A 84 -32.44 14.19 5.77
N ALA A 85 -31.56 14.18 6.77
CA ALA A 85 -30.99 12.95 7.31
C ALA A 85 -32.06 12.08 7.97
N VAL A 86 -32.93 12.68 8.80
CA VAL A 86 -33.98 11.96 9.53
C VAL A 86 -35.07 11.43 8.61
N ASN A 87 -35.60 12.25 7.70
CA ASN A 87 -36.77 11.88 6.90
C ASN A 87 -36.43 11.17 5.57
N ALA A 88 -35.19 11.29 5.10
CA ALA A 88 -34.78 10.76 3.80
C ALA A 88 -33.50 9.90 3.84
N ASN A 89 -32.93 9.67 5.03
CA ASN A 89 -31.63 9.01 5.20
C ASN A 89 -30.49 9.66 4.40
N ASN A 90 -30.65 10.92 3.96
CA ASN A 90 -29.72 11.58 3.06
C ASN A 90 -28.74 12.45 3.85
N LEU A 91 -27.59 11.85 4.16
CA LEU A 91 -26.56 12.44 5.01
C LEU A 91 -25.70 13.49 4.32
N PHE A 92 -25.71 13.55 2.98
CA PHE A 92 -24.75 14.31 2.18
C PHE A 92 -25.39 15.40 1.33
N GLY A 93 -26.68 15.72 1.56
CA GLY A 93 -27.37 16.77 0.81
C GLY A 93 -27.54 16.47 -0.68
N MET A 94 -27.58 15.19 -1.07
CA MET A 94 -27.58 14.80 -2.48
C MET A 94 -28.92 15.12 -3.14
N LYS A 95 -28.93 16.05 -4.09
CA LYS A 95 -30.11 16.39 -4.89
C LYS A 95 -30.47 15.28 -5.87
N ALA A 96 -31.76 15.10 -6.10
CA ALA A 96 -32.27 14.24 -7.16
C ALA A 96 -32.28 15.04 -8.46
N ASP A 97 -31.55 14.55 -9.46
CA ASP A 97 -31.63 15.02 -10.84
C ASP A 97 -32.58 14.09 -11.62
N ASP A 98 -32.83 14.41 -12.90
CA ASP A 98 -33.76 13.65 -13.74
C ASP A 98 -33.31 12.19 -13.99
N SER A 99 -32.05 11.85 -13.69
CA SER A 99 -31.55 10.48 -13.81
C SER A 99 -31.70 9.65 -12.52
N TRP A 100 -32.16 10.26 -11.42
CA TRP A 100 -32.34 9.57 -10.14
C TRP A 100 -33.55 8.64 -10.20
N PRO A 101 -33.38 7.30 -10.08
CA PRO A 101 -34.47 6.35 -10.23
C PRO A 101 -35.22 6.06 -8.91
N GLY A 102 -34.74 6.60 -7.79
CA GLY A 102 -35.26 6.29 -6.46
C GLY A 102 -36.29 7.28 -5.95
N GLU A 103 -36.75 7.06 -4.73
CA GLU A 103 -37.63 8.00 -4.04
C GLU A 103 -36.96 9.37 -3.87
N THR A 104 -37.79 10.41 -3.76
CA THR A 104 -37.31 11.78 -3.49
C THR A 104 -38.00 12.36 -2.27
N TYR A 105 -37.33 13.30 -1.61
CA TYR A 105 -37.87 14.12 -0.53
C TYR A 105 -37.76 15.59 -0.92
N ALA A 106 -38.87 16.31 -0.95
CA ALA A 106 -38.89 17.75 -1.23
C ALA A 106 -38.55 18.53 0.03
N ALA A 107 -37.52 19.36 -0.02
CA ALA A 107 -37.09 20.16 1.12
C ALA A 107 -36.66 21.56 0.67
N ARG A 108 -36.83 22.54 1.57
CA ARG A 108 -36.31 23.89 1.38
C ARG A 108 -34.78 23.87 1.51
N THR A 109 -34.09 24.50 0.57
CA THR A 109 -32.62 24.58 0.52
C THR A 109 -32.19 26.01 0.23
N ARG A 110 -31.02 26.39 0.78
CA ARG A 110 -30.35 27.66 0.49
C ARG A 110 -29.52 27.49 -0.78
N GLU A 111 -29.68 28.42 -1.71
CA GLU A 111 -28.90 28.55 -2.93
C GLU A 111 -28.16 29.88 -2.94
N GLU A 112 -27.11 29.96 -3.74
CA GLU A 112 -26.40 31.21 -4.02
C GLU A 112 -26.50 31.49 -5.52
N ASP A 113 -26.78 32.74 -5.88
CA ASP A 113 -26.71 33.18 -7.27
C ASP A 113 -25.25 33.42 -7.71
N LYS A 114 -25.07 33.77 -8.99
CA LYS A 114 -23.74 34.05 -9.56
C LYS A 114 -22.99 35.21 -8.89
N ASN A 115 -23.68 36.03 -8.10
CA ASN A 115 -23.13 37.17 -7.36
C ASN A 115 -22.94 36.84 -5.86
N GLY A 116 -23.17 35.59 -5.44
CA GLY A 116 -23.09 35.17 -4.04
C GLY A 116 -24.29 35.54 -3.18
N LYS A 117 -25.35 36.14 -3.76
CA LYS A 117 -26.57 36.44 -3.00
C LYS A 117 -27.35 35.16 -2.75
N SER A 118 -27.69 34.94 -1.49
CA SER A 118 -28.39 33.74 -1.07
C SER A 118 -29.90 33.89 -1.20
N TYR A 119 -30.56 32.81 -1.62
CA TYR A 119 -32.03 32.72 -1.67
C TYR A 119 -32.46 31.29 -1.35
N TYR A 120 -33.75 31.08 -1.09
CA TYR A 120 -34.27 29.75 -0.77
C TYR A 120 -35.18 29.25 -1.88
N ILE A 121 -35.04 27.97 -2.21
CA ILE A 121 -35.96 27.25 -3.10
C ILE A 121 -36.38 25.93 -2.45
N VAL A 122 -37.46 25.34 -2.94
CA VAL A 122 -37.77 23.93 -2.68
C VAL A 122 -37.08 23.10 -3.76
N ALA A 123 -36.25 22.15 -3.34
CA ALA A 123 -35.56 21.23 -4.23
C ALA A 123 -35.94 19.78 -3.91
N LYS A 124 -35.81 18.91 -4.91
CA LYS A 124 -35.93 17.45 -4.73
C LYS A 124 -34.58 16.89 -4.30
N PHE A 125 -34.56 16.18 -3.19
CA PHE A 125 -33.41 15.45 -2.69
C PHE A 125 -33.61 13.94 -2.85
N ARG A 126 -32.52 13.20 -3.03
CA ARG A 126 -32.54 11.74 -3.05
C ARG A 126 -33.01 11.23 -1.68
N LYS A 127 -33.92 10.27 -1.66
CA LYS A 127 -34.35 9.55 -0.45
C LYS A 127 -33.82 8.13 -0.51
N TYR A 128 -33.23 7.68 0.59
CA TYR A 128 -32.57 6.39 0.67
C TYR A 128 -33.26 5.45 1.65
N PRO A 129 -33.22 4.13 1.39
CA PRO A 129 -33.71 3.13 2.35
C PRO A 129 -32.91 3.10 3.67
N SER A 130 -31.62 3.50 3.63
CA SER A 130 -30.74 3.46 4.80
C SER A 130 -29.54 4.41 4.65
N TYR A 131 -28.83 4.66 5.76
CA TYR A 131 -27.55 5.36 5.71
C TYR A 131 -26.51 4.66 4.85
N GLN A 132 -26.51 3.33 4.78
CA GLN A 132 -25.59 2.58 3.91
C GLN A 132 -25.77 2.98 2.44
N ASN A 133 -27.01 3.16 1.98
CA ASN A 133 -27.29 3.62 0.62
C ASN A 133 -26.83 5.08 0.40
N SER A 134 -26.99 5.95 1.39
CA SER A 134 -26.50 7.33 1.34
C SER A 134 -24.97 7.40 1.27
N PHE A 135 -24.27 6.58 2.06
CA PHE A 135 -22.81 6.46 1.99
C PHE A 135 -22.39 5.89 0.62
N ASP A 136 -23.03 4.82 0.15
CA ASP A 136 -22.67 4.19 -1.14
C ASP A 136 -22.80 5.19 -2.31
N ASP A 137 -23.84 6.01 -2.33
CA ASP A 137 -24.04 7.04 -3.36
C ASP A 137 -23.01 8.19 -3.26
N ASN A 138 -22.64 8.61 -2.05
CA ASN A 138 -21.52 9.53 -1.83
C ASN A 138 -20.19 8.93 -2.34
N GLY A 139 -19.89 7.68 -1.99
CA GLY A 139 -18.69 6.99 -2.43
C GLY A 139 -18.63 6.83 -3.95
N LYS A 140 -19.77 6.49 -4.56
CA LYS A 140 -19.93 6.42 -6.02
C LYS A 140 -19.66 7.77 -6.66
N LYS A 141 -20.25 8.86 -6.16
CA LYS A 141 -20.00 10.22 -6.67
C LYS A 141 -18.53 10.63 -6.56
N LEU A 142 -17.90 10.37 -5.42
CA LEU A 142 -16.49 10.72 -5.23
C LEU A 142 -15.57 9.89 -6.14
N ARG A 143 -15.92 8.64 -6.47
CA ARG A 143 -15.13 7.79 -7.37
C ARG A 143 -15.43 8.02 -8.85
N GLN A 144 -16.69 8.20 -9.23
CA GLN A 144 -17.13 8.28 -10.63
C GLN A 144 -17.35 9.73 -11.09
N GLY A 145 -17.16 10.70 -10.19
CA GLY A 145 -17.32 12.11 -10.47
C GLY A 145 -18.76 12.48 -10.81
N VAL A 146 -18.87 13.36 -11.80
CA VAL A 146 -20.13 13.81 -12.39
C VAL A 146 -20.07 13.56 -13.89
N SER A 147 -21.22 13.44 -14.55
CA SER A 147 -21.31 13.04 -15.97
C SER A 147 -20.43 13.86 -16.92
N TRP A 148 -20.22 15.15 -16.63
CA TRP A 148 -19.40 16.07 -17.43
C TRP A 148 -17.94 16.16 -16.99
N GLN A 149 -17.57 15.53 -15.86
CA GLN A 149 -16.21 15.47 -15.35
C GLN A 149 -16.04 14.23 -14.45
N PRO A 150 -15.80 13.04 -15.03
CA PRO A 150 -15.70 11.78 -14.30
C PRO A 150 -14.60 11.77 -13.23
N ASP A 151 -13.51 12.49 -13.48
CA ASP A 151 -12.36 12.57 -12.55
C ASP A 151 -12.41 13.80 -11.64
N ARG A 152 -13.57 14.46 -11.50
CA ARG A 152 -13.73 15.73 -10.75
C ARG A 152 -13.18 15.66 -9.33
N TYR A 153 -13.30 14.51 -8.68
CA TYR A 153 -12.90 14.31 -7.29
C TYR A 153 -11.66 13.41 -7.14
N GLN A 154 -10.89 13.21 -8.21
CA GLN A 154 -9.76 12.28 -8.20
C GLN A 154 -8.68 12.61 -7.16
N GLY A 155 -8.53 13.88 -6.80
CA GLY A 155 -7.61 14.30 -5.75
C GLY A 155 -7.98 13.79 -4.35
N ALA A 156 -9.21 13.29 -4.15
CA ALA A 156 -9.66 12.70 -2.88
C ALA A 156 -9.50 11.16 -2.82
N TRP A 157 -9.02 10.53 -3.88
CA TRP A 157 -8.84 9.07 -3.94
C TRP A 157 -7.61 8.62 -3.15
N LEU A 158 -7.69 7.44 -2.51
CA LEU A 158 -6.61 6.88 -1.68
C LEU A 158 -5.27 6.75 -2.41
N GLU A 159 -5.31 6.49 -3.72
CA GLU A 159 -4.11 6.35 -4.53
C GLU A 159 -3.44 7.69 -4.87
N ASN A 160 -4.20 8.78 -4.88
CA ASN A 160 -3.77 10.11 -5.34
C ASN A 160 -3.47 11.08 -4.18
N ALA A 161 -4.20 10.97 -3.07
CA ALA A 161 -3.93 11.73 -1.85
C ALA A 161 -2.92 11.00 -0.96
N THR A 162 -1.98 11.75 -0.36
CA THR A 162 -1.00 11.16 0.57
C THR A 162 -1.57 11.08 1.98
N SER A 163 -2.53 11.94 2.30
CA SER A 163 -3.20 12.03 3.59
C SER A 163 -4.66 12.47 3.45
N TYR A 164 -5.43 12.36 4.54
CA TYR A 164 -6.78 12.92 4.57
C TYR A 164 -6.78 14.44 4.32
N THR A 165 -5.72 15.17 4.68
CA THR A 165 -5.65 16.63 4.48
C THR A 165 -5.53 17.00 3.01
N ASP A 166 -4.85 16.17 2.21
CA ASP A 166 -4.80 16.34 0.75
C ASP A 166 -6.18 16.06 0.14
N ALA A 167 -6.84 14.99 0.61
CA ALA A 167 -8.18 14.64 0.15
C ALA A 167 -9.21 15.74 0.48
N THR A 168 -9.22 16.27 1.71
CA THR A 168 -10.14 17.36 2.07
C THR A 168 -9.82 18.65 1.30
N LYS A 169 -8.54 18.95 1.07
CA LYS A 169 -8.12 20.08 0.22
C LYS A 169 -8.62 19.93 -1.22
N ALA A 170 -8.56 18.73 -1.80
CA ALA A 170 -9.07 18.45 -3.13
C ALA A 170 -10.60 18.59 -3.23
N LEU A 171 -11.32 18.39 -2.12
CA LEU A 171 -12.77 18.59 -2.04
C LEU A 171 -13.18 20.07 -1.87
N THR A 172 -12.30 20.93 -1.38
CA THR A 172 -12.54 22.38 -1.30
C THR A 172 -12.69 22.98 -2.69
N GLY A 173 -13.78 23.71 -2.94
CA GLY A 173 -14.08 24.33 -4.23
C GLY A 173 -14.57 23.36 -5.31
N THR A 174 -14.54 22.05 -5.08
CA THR A 174 -15.03 21.03 -6.02
C THR A 174 -16.31 20.35 -5.56
N TYR A 175 -16.37 20.00 -4.27
CA TYR A 175 -17.53 19.40 -3.59
C TYR A 175 -18.44 20.48 -3.00
N ALA A 176 -17.85 21.45 -2.30
CA ALA A 176 -18.53 22.62 -1.74
C ALA A 176 -17.89 23.92 -2.25
N THR A 177 -18.69 24.99 -2.39
CA THR A 177 -18.22 26.32 -2.81
C THR A 177 -17.43 27.05 -1.72
N ALA A 178 -17.57 26.64 -0.47
CA ALA A 178 -16.89 27.24 0.67
C ALA A 178 -15.35 27.07 0.57
N ASN A 179 -14.63 28.18 0.72
CA ASN A 179 -13.15 28.22 0.66
C ASN A 179 -12.46 27.56 1.87
N ASN A 180 -13.18 27.37 2.98
CA ASN A 180 -12.68 26.81 4.24
C ASN A 180 -13.18 25.37 4.49
N TYR A 181 -13.75 24.71 3.48
CA TYR A 181 -14.36 23.39 3.64
C TYR A 181 -13.39 22.33 4.18
N ASN A 182 -12.16 22.28 3.65
CA ASN A 182 -11.08 21.44 4.18
C ASN A 182 -10.78 21.70 5.66
N THR A 183 -10.77 22.96 6.10
CA THR A 183 -10.53 23.33 7.50
C THR A 183 -11.63 22.77 8.40
N ILE A 184 -12.89 22.86 7.96
CA ILE A 184 -14.04 22.31 8.68
C ILE A 184 -13.92 20.79 8.80
N LEU A 185 -13.64 20.10 7.69
CA LEU A 185 -13.47 18.64 7.69
C LEU A 185 -12.28 18.19 8.54
N ASN A 186 -11.13 18.84 8.39
CA ASN A 186 -9.92 18.51 9.14
C ASN A 186 -10.15 18.69 10.65
N ASN A 187 -10.87 19.74 11.07
CA ASN A 187 -11.24 19.93 12.47
C ASN A 187 -12.08 18.76 13.00
N ARG A 188 -13.09 18.30 12.26
CA ARG A 188 -13.85 17.10 12.67
C ARG A 188 -12.99 15.85 12.73
N ILE A 189 -12.10 15.66 11.74
CA ILE A 189 -11.19 14.51 11.71
C ILE A 189 -10.28 14.48 12.94
N THR A 190 -9.69 15.62 13.32
CA THR A 190 -8.79 15.69 14.47
C THR A 190 -9.53 15.62 15.80
N THR A 191 -10.62 16.37 15.98
CA THR A 191 -11.41 16.38 17.22
C THR A 191 -11.94 15.00 17.60
N TYR A 192 -12.36 14.20 16.62
CA TYR A 192 -12.93 12.88 16.86
C TYR A 192 -11.99 11.72 16.53
N ASN A 193 -10.69 12.01 16.29
CA ASN A 193 -9.68 11.02 15.94
C ASN A 193 -10.13 10.06 14.82
N LEU A 194 -10.72 10.60 13.74
CA LEU A 194 -11.38 9.79 12.71
C LEU A 194 -10.39 8.98 11.85
N THR A 195 -9.11 9.33 11.87
CA THR A 195 -8.05 8.58 11.18
C THR A 195 -7.87 7.16 11.71
N GLN A 196 -8.36 6.85 12.92
CA GLN A 196 -8.39 5.49 13.45
C GLN A 196 -9.19 4.52 12.55
N TYR A 197 -10.10 5.04 11.71
CA TYR A 197 -10.89 4.24 10.79
C TYR A 197 -10.23 4.05 9.41
N ASP A 198 -9.19 4.84 9.10
CA ASP A 198 -8.54 4.84 7.80
C ASP A 198 -7.71 3.59 7.56
N PRO A 199 -7.62 3.12 6.30
CA PRO A 199 -6.76 1.99 5.97
C PRO A 199 -5.29 2.36 6.13
N GLN A 200 -4.47 1.37 6.49
CA GLN A 200 -3.03 1.53 6.61
C GLN A 200 -2.39 1.39 5.23
N VAL A 201 -1.65 2.43 4.81
CA VAL A 201 -0.96 2.47 3.51
C VAL A 201 0.53 2.29 3.72
N SER A 202 1.12 1.30 3.04
CA SER A 202 2.55 1.04 3.03
C SER A 202 3.08 1.17 1.61
N SER A 203 4.09 2.01 1.42
CA SER A 203 4.86 2.13 0.17
C SER A 203 6.14 1.28 0.19
N THR A 204 6.22 0.33 1.13
CA THR A 204 7.32 -0.61 1.23
C THR A 204 7.17 -1.62 0.11
N SER A 205 7.99 -1.47 -0.91
CA SER A 205 8.06 -2.46 -1.98
C SER A 205 8.39 -3.86 -1.41
N LYS A 206 7.76 -4.91 -1.94
CA LYS A 206 7.91 -6.34 -1.62
C LYS A 206 7.75 -7.19 -2.89
N SER A 207 8.54 -8.25 -3.03
CA SER A 207 8.41 -9.26 -4.07
C SER A 207 7.53 -10.41 -3.60
N TYR A 208 6.60 -10.84 -4.44
CA TYR A 208 5.68 -11.93 -4.18
C TYR A 208 5.68 -12.94 -5.33
N VAL A 209 5.24 -14.16 -5.04
CA VAL A 209 4.84 -15.12 -6.08
C VAL A 209 3.32 -15.07 -6.24
N VAL A 210 2.88 -15.05 -7.50
CA VAL A 210 1.46 -15.09 -7.84
C VAL A 210 0.90 -16.47 -7.55
N LYS A 211 -0.10 -16.54 -6.66
CA LYS A 211 -0.78 -17.79 -6.26
C LYS A 211 -1.83 -18.22 -7.29
N LYS A 212 -2.53 -17.24 -7.87
CA LYS A 212 -3.66 -17.45 -8.77
C LYS A 212 -3.59 -16.45 -9.93
N SER A 213 -3.62 -16.95 -11.17
CA SER A 213 -3.72 -16.11 -12.35
C SER A 213 -5.00 -15.26 -12.33
N GLY A 214 -4.94 -14.05 -12.88
CA GLY A 214 -6.10 -13.17 -12.93
C GLY A 214 -5.78 -11.80 -13.50
N ALA A 215 -6.82 -10.97 -13.61
CA ALA A 215 -6.67 -9.58 -14.02
C ALA A 215 -6.10 -8.71 -12.89
N THR A 216 -5.39 -7.66 -13.28
CA THR A 216 -5.07 -6.50 -12.44
C THR A 216 -6.01 -5.34 -12.77
N TYR A 217 -6.09 -4.36 -11.88
CA TYR A 217 -7.07 -3.29 -11.96
C TYR A 217 -6.46 -1.89 -11.79
N ALA A 218 -7.11 -0.88 -12.35
CA ALA A 218 -6.60 0.49 -12.36
C ALA A 218 -6.50 1.12 -10.96
N TRP A 219 -7.45 0.81 -10.08
CA TRP A 219 -7.59 1.49 -8.79
C TRP A 219 -7.69 0.50 -7.63
N PRO A 220 -7.30 0.92 -6.40
CA PRO A 220 -7.46 0.10 -5.21
C PRO A 220 -8.93 0.17 -4.76
N THR A 221 -9.83 -0.42 -5.53
CA THR A 221 -11.30 -0.42 -5.32
C THR A 221 -11.86 -1.83 -5.45
N ASP A 222 -13.16 -2.01 -5.21
CA ASP A 222 -13.81 -3.27 -5.53
C ASP A 222 -13.77 -3.50 -7.05
N HIS A 223 -13.54 -4.73 -7.50
CA HIS A 223 -13.38 -5.02 -8.93
C HIS A 223 -14.64 -4.68 -9.74
N SER A 224 -15.82 -4.57 -9.11
CA SER A 224 -17.06 -4.11 -9.75
C SER A 224 -17.07 -2.62 -10.10
N VAL A 225 -16.15 -1.82 -9.56
CA VAL A 225 -16.11 -0.36 -9.75
C VAL A 225 -14.80 0.14 -10.37
N THR A 226 -13.98 -0.77 -10.92
CA THR A 226 -12.73 -0.43 -11.60
C THR A 226 -12.55 -1.22 -12.89
N THR A 227 -11.79 -0.65 -13.81
CA THR A 227 -11.45 -1.28 -15.08
C THR A 227 -10.25 -2.21 -14.92
N LYS A 228 -10.25 -3.31 -15.68
CA LYS A 228 -9.08 -4.18 -15.82
C LYS A 228 -7.98 -3.44 -16.57
N THR A 229 -6.73 -3.65 -16.18
CA THR A 229 -5.56 -3.01 -16.81
C THR A 229 -4.63 -4.01 -17.47
N ASP A 230 -4.33 -5.11 -16.80
CA ASP A 230 -3.42 -6.16 -17.29
C ASP A 230 -3.79 -7.50 -16.61
N SER A 231 -2.86 -8.46 -16.62
CA SER A 231 -3.00 -9.77 -16.02
C SER A 231 -1.71 -10.26 -15.37
N ILE A 232 -1.87 -11.24 -14.48
CA ILE A 232 -0.80 -11.96 -13.82
C ILE A 232 -0.99 -13.46 -14.00
N SER A 233 0.10 -14.20 -14.10
CA SER A 233 0.09 -15.66 -14.22
C SER A 233 0.61 -16.31 -12.95
N LYS A 234 -0.03 -17.41 -12.54
CA LYS A 234 0.40 -18.22 -11.41
C LYS A 234 1.87 -18.62 -11.56
N GLY A 235 2.65 -18.42 -10.49
CA GLY A 235 4.08 -18.70 -10.47
C GLY A 235 4.96 -17.50 -10.82
N ASP A 236 4.39 -16.43 -11.39
CA ASP A 236 5.15 -15.21 -11.69
C ASP A 236 5.72 -14.59 -10.42
N ALA A 237 6.96 -14.13 -10.49
CA ALA A 237 7.53 -13.23 -9.49
C ALA A 237 7.12 -11.79 -9.82
N VAL A 238 6.45 -11.11 -8.89
CA VAL A 238 5.95 -9.75 -9.06
C VAL A 238 6.46 -8.83 -7.97
N THR A 239 6.72 -7.57 -8.32
CA THR A 239 7.07 -6.52 -7.33
C THR A 239 5.84 -5.71 -6.99
N VAL A 240 5.38 -5.82 -5.75
CA VAL A 240 4.39 -4.92 -5.16
C VAL A 240 5.11 -3.69 -4.63
N THR A 241 4.62 -2.49 -4.91
CA THR A 241 5.22 -1.23 -4.42
C THR A 241 4.32 -0.47 -3.45
N LYS A 242 3.01 -0.78 -3.42
CA LYS A 242 2.04 -0.17 -2.50
C LYS A 242 1.10 -1.24 -1.97
N THR A 243 0.84 -1.22 -0.66
CA THR A 243 -0.12 -2.10 0.02
C THR A 243 -1.07 -1.26 0.84
N ILE A 244 -2.37 -1.49 0.70
CA ILE A 244 -3.43 -0.87 1.49
C ILE A 244 -4.09 -1.95 2.32
N THR A 245 -4.05 -1.83 3.65
CA THR A 245 -4.67 -2.77 4.60
C THR A 245 -5.90 -2.13 5.21
N PHE A 246 -7.07 -2.75 5.00
CA PHE A 246 -8.35 -2.26 5.50
C PHE A 246 -8.65 -2.78 6.91
N TYR A 247 -9.65 -2.19 7.57
CA TYR A 247 -10.12 -2.51 8.92
C TYR A 247 -10.37 -4.00 9.19
N ASN A 248 -10.72 -4.76 8.14
CA ASN A 248 -11.00 -6.20 8.24
C ASN A 248 -9.81 -7.09 7.86
N GLY A 249 -8.59 -6.53 7.86
CA GLY A 249 -7.34 -7.22 7.53
C GLY A 249 -7.13 -7.52 6.04
N LYS A 250 -8.16 -7.33 5.19
CA LYS A 250 -8.02 -7.52 3.74
C LYS A 250 -7.09 -6.47 3.15
N GLN A 251 -6.34 -6.87 2.13
CA GLN A 251 -5.38 -5.97 1.47
C GLN A 251 -5.63 -5.81 -0.02
N ARG A 252 -5.23 -4.63 -0.52
CA ARG A 252 -5.01 -4.37 -1.94
C ARG A 252 -3.55 -4.04 -2.18
N LEU A 253 -2.97 -4.65 -3.21
CA LEU A 253 -1.55 -4.57 -3.51
C LEU A 253 -1.37 -4.07 -4.94
N TYR A 254 -0.54 -3.04 -5.12
CA TYR A 254 -0.21 -2.52 -6.44
C TYR A 254 1.05 -3.20 -6.96
N ILE A 255 0.91 -3.93 -8.07
CA ILE A 255 2.01 -4.57 -8.78
C ILE A 255 2.60 -3.55 -9.77
N SER A 256 3.90 -3.30 -9.66
CA SER A 256 4.64 -2.37 -10.50
C SER A 256 4.44 -2.67 -11.97
N GLY A 257 3.94 -1.69 -12.73
CA GLY A 257 3.71 -1.81 -14.16
C GLY A 257 2.47 -2.60 -14.58
N LYS A 258 1.68 -3.15 -13.64
CA LYS A 258 0.50 -3.97 -13.96
C LYS A 258 -0.82 -3.45 -13.38
N GLY A 259 -0.81 -3.00 -12.13
CA GLY A 259 -2.02 -2.52 -11.44
C GLY A 259 -2.31 -3.22 -10.12
N TRP A 260 -3.51 -2.99 -9.59
CA TRP A 260 -3.95 -3.45 -8.28
C TRP A 260 -4.53 -4.87 -8.31
N VAL A 261 -4.29 -5.61 -7.23
CA VAL A 261 -4.86 -6.92 -6.97
C VAL A 261 -5.29 -7.05 -5.51
N ASN A 262 -6.19 -7.98 -5.21
CA ASN A 262 -6.51 -8.39 -3.84
C ASN A 262 -5.42 -9.33 -3.30
N ASP A 263 -5.24 -9.34 -1.97
CA ASP A 263 -4.34 -10.24 -1.24
C ASP A 263 -4.41 -11.72 -1.68
N SER A 264 -5.62 -12.21 -1.94
CA SER A 264 -5.88 -13.60 -2.38
C SER A 264 -5.16 -14.01 -3.67
N ALA A 265 -4.69 -13.05 -4.47
CA ALA A 265 -3.95 -13.32 -5.70
C ALA A 265 -2.49 -13.73 -5.44
N LEU A 266 -1.94 -13.41 -4.27
CA LEU A 266 -0.52 -13.57 -3.96
C LEU A 266 -0.29 -14.55 -2.81
N GLU A 267 0.88 -15.20 -2.79
CA GLU A 267 1.28 -16.06 -1.67
C GLU A 267 1.75 -15.21 -0.48
N MET A 268 0.78 -14.82 0.36
CA MET A 268 1.02 -14.04 1.58
C MET A 268 1.84 -14.86 2.59
N GLY A 269 3.14 -14.54 2.72
CA GLY A 269 4.11 -15.28 3.55
C GLY A 269 5.43 -15.59 2.84
N SER A 270 5.46 -15.48 1.50
CA SER A 270 6.66 -15.58 0.66
C SER A 270 7.30 -14.22 0.33
N ALA A 271 6.83 -13.14 0.98
CA ALA A 271 7.20 -11.77 0.68
C ALA A 271 8.71 -11.53 0.91
N LEU A 272 9.49 -11.71 -0.14
CA LEU A 272 10.87 -11.28 -0.23
C LEU A 272 10.86 -9.74 -0.32
N PRO A 273 11.77 -9.00 0.32
CA PRO A 273 12.00 -7.61 -0.06
C PRO A 273 12.37 -7.59 -1.55
N PRO A 274 11.92 -6.60 -2.34
CA PRO A 274 12.46 -6.40 -3.67
C PRO A 274 13.93 -6.04 -3.50
N ALA A 275 14.70 -6.25 -4.56
CA ALA A 275 16.10 -5.89 -4.62
C ALA A 275 16.41 -4.40 -4.32
N ALA A 276 15.40 -3.56 -4.01
CA ALA A 276 15.48 -2.12 -3.77
C ALA A 276 15.36 -1.67 -2.28
N GLN A 277 15.30 -2.57 -1.29
CA GLN A 277 15.39 -2.18 0.13
C GLN A 277 16.72 -2.60 0.75
N ALA A 278 17.74 -1.82 0.39
CA ALA A 278 19.01 -1.75 1.11
C ALA A 278 18.80 -1.06 2.47
N PRO A 279 19.58 -1.40 3.51
CA PRO A 279 19.69 -0.55 4.70
C PRO A 279 20.07 0.87 4.28
N LYS A 280 19.42 1.90 4.86
CA LYS A 280 19.81 3.31 4.64
C LYS A 280 21.32 3.44 4.84
N ASN A 281 22.02 3.95 3.82
CA ASN A 281 23.47 4.26 3.74
C ASN A 281 24.44 3.19 3.19
N GLU A 282 23.99 2.02 2.71
CA GLU A 282 24.91 1.03 2.11
C GLU A 282 24.86 1.04 0.57
N LYS A 283 26.01 1.32 -0.07
CA LYS A 283 26.15 1.34 -1.54
C LYS A 283 25.87 -0.05 -2.12
N LYS A 284 25.09 -0.10 -3.21
CA LYS A 284 24.90 -1.30 -4.01
C LYS A 284 26.22 -1.72 -4.63
N VAL A 285 26.63 -2.96 -4.42
CA VAL A 285 27.78 -3.57 -5.09
C VAL A 285 27.34 -4.86 -5.74
N ASN A 286 27.51 -4.96 -7.07
CA ASN A 286 27.28 -6.21 -7.78
C ASN A 286 28.44 -7.16 -7.50
N LYS A 287 28.12 -8.37 -7.07
CA LYS A 287 29.09 -9.45 -6.84
C LYS A 287 28.68 -10.72 -7.56
N THR A 288 29.64 -11.54 -7.93
CA THR A 288 29.37 -12.82 -8.57
C THR A 288 29.17 -13.89 -7.50
N LEU A 289 27.98 -14.48 -7.47
CA LEU A 289 27.70 -15.68 -6.71
C LEU A 289 28.34 -16.87 -7.43
N MET A 290 29.29 -17.50 -6.75
CA MET A 290 30.11 -18.57 -7.30
C MET A 290 29.57 -19.95 -6.93
N HIS A 291 28.68 -20.07 -5.93
CA HIS A 291 28.09 -21.35 -5.56
C HIS A 291 26.59 -21.23 -5.26
N THR A 292 25.85 -22.33 -5.40
CA THR A 292 24.45 -22.39 -4.98
C THR A 292 24.33 -21.94 -3.53
N ALA A 293 23.50 -20.95 -3.26
CA ALA A 293 23.37 -20.33 -1.94
C ALA A 293 21.95 -20.40 -1.40
N TYR A 294 21.82 -20.83 -0.15
CA TYR A 294 20.59 -20.61 0.62
C TYR A 294 20.50 -19.16 1.06
N ILE A 295 19.27 -18.69 1.23
CA ILE A 295 18.97 -17.38 1.80
C ILE A 295 18.70 -17.56 3.29
N TYR A 296 19.29 -16.71 4.11
CA TYR A 296 19.21 -16.74 5.57
C TYR A 296 18.47 -15.51 6.09
N ASP A 297 17.77 -15.67 7.21
CA ASP A 297 17.12 -14.59 7.95
C ASP A 297 18.11 -13.84 8.87
N ALA A 298 17.63 -12.82 9.58
CA ALA A 298 18.45 -12.03 10.50
C ALA A 298 18.97 -12.78 11.74
N LYS A 299 18.43 -13.97 12.03
CA LYS A 299 18.86 -14.87 13.11
C LYS A 299 19.82 -15.95 12.60
N GLY A 300 20.04 -16.04 11.29
CA GLY A 300 20.92 -17.03 10.67
C GLY A 300 20.23 -18.35 10.35
N ASN A 301 18.90 -18.41 10.41
CA ASN A 301 18.14 -19.58 9.97
C ASN A 301 17.89 -19.49 8.47
N LYS A 302 17.71 -20.64 7.80
CA LYS A 302 17.26 -20.63 6.39
C LYS A 302 15.90 -19.92 6.31
N ALA A 303 15.80 -18.92 5.45
CA ALA A 303 14.59 -18.15 5.28
C ALA A 303 13.45 -19.05 4.80
N LYS A 304 12.39 -19.13 5.61
CA LYS A 304 11.26 -20.04 5.37
C LYS A 304 10.59 -19.71 4.05
N GLY A 305 10.32 -20.73 3.23
CA GLY A 305 9.68 -20.57 1.91
C GLY A 305 10.62 -20.11 0.79
N MET A 306 11.92 -19.89 1.05
CA MET A 306 12.86 -19.43 0.04
C MET A 306 13.68 -20.58 -0.55
N LYS A 307 13.66 -20.69 -1.87
CA LYS A 307 14.52 -21.64 -2.60
C LYS A 307 15.96 -21.13 -2.64
N ALA A 308 16.92 -22.05 -2.68
CA ALA A 308 18.32 -21.71 -2.89
C ALA A 308 18.50 -21.06 -4.26
N ILE A 309 19.33 -20.02 -4.34
CA ILE A 309 19.74 -19.41 -5.59
C ILE A 309 20.75 -20.34 -6.25
N LYS A 310 20.30 -21.02 -7.30
CA LYS A 310 21.14 -21.90 -8.12
C LYS A 310 22.11 -21.07 -8.96
N VAL A 311 23.31 -21.62 -9.14
CA VAL A 311 24.35 -21.08 -10.01
C VAL A 311 24.63 -22.12 -11.10
N SER A 312 24.56 -21.71 -12.36
CA SER A 312 24.99 -22.49 -13.53
C SER A 312 26.19 -21.80 -14.19
N GLY A 313 27.08 -22.58 -14.82
CA GLY A 313 28.18 -22.05 -15.65
C GLY A 313 28.98 -20.91 -14.98
N SER A 314 28.97 -19.73 -15.62
CA SER A 314 29.79 -18.53 -15.37
C SER A 314 29.61 -17.79 -14.04
N GLY A 315 28.86 -18.37 -13.08
CA GLY A 315 28.48 -17.64 -11.87
C GLY A 315 27.22 -16.80 -12.09
N LYS A 316 26.61 -16.31 -11.02
CA LYS A 316 25.41 -15.47 -11.08
C LYS A 316 25.66 -14.12 -10.44
N VAL A 317 25.53 -13.03 -11.19
CA VAL A 317 25.65 -11.69 -10.62
C VAL A 317 24.47 -11.43 -9.68
N ILE A 318 24.78 -11.00 -8.46
CA ILE A 318 23.82 -10.63 -7.43
C ILE A 318 24.16 -9.23 -6.88
N ALA A 319 23.12 -8.46 -6.57
CA ALA A 319 23.29 -7.20 -5.86
C ALA A 319 23.52 -7.48 -4.37
N THR A 320 24.52 -6.82 -3.79
CA THR A 320 24.85 -6.91 -2.37
C THR A 320 24.89 -5.52 -1.74
N TYR A 321 24.60 -5.46 -0.44
CA TYR A 321 24.48 -4.24 0.34
C TYR A 321 25.21 -4.46 1.67
N GLY A 322 26.53 -4.26 1.65
CA GLY A 322 27.38 -4.50 2.82
C GLY A 322 27.34 -5.94 3.36
N THR A 323 27.93 -6.12 4.54
CA THR A 323 28.06 -7.43 5.19
C THR A 323 27.55 -7.40 6.62
N LYS A 324 26.99 -8.52 7.08
CA LYS A 324 26.58 -8.73 8.47
C LYS A 324 27.19 -10.02 8.99
N THR A 325 27.71 -9.97 10.21
CA THR A 325 28.09 -11.19 10.94
C THR A 325 26.88 -11.70 11.71
N ILE A 326 26.52 -12.97 11.52
CA ILE A 326 25.42 -13.65 12.20
C ILE A 326 25.98 -14.98 12.72
N ASN A 327 25.90 -15.21 14.03
CA ASN A 327 26.44 -16.43 14.68
C ASN A 327 27.89 -16.73 14.24
N ASN A 328 28.77 -15.73 14.34
CA ASN A 328 30.19 -15.76 13.93
C ASN A 328 30.47 -16.12 12.47
N LYS A 329 29.45 -16.08 11.59
CA LYS A 329 29.62 -16.26 10.15
C LYS A 329 29.31 -14.97 9.42
N LYS A 330 30.13 -14.62 8.43
CA LYS A 330 29.94 -13.42 7.60
C LYS A 330 28.96 -13.71 6.48
N TYR A 331 28.04 -12.78 6.26
CA TYR A 331 27.07 -12.84 5.19
C TYR A 331 27.04 -11.52 4.43
N TYR A 332 26.74 -11.58 3.14
CA TYR A 332 26.30 -10.42 2.38
C TYR A 332 24.82 -10.20 2.58
N ARG A 333 24.44 -8.94 2.78
CA ARG A 333 23.02 -8.58 2.72
C ARG A 333 22.60 -8.52 1.26
N ILE A 334 21.50 -9.16 0.95
CA ILE A 334 20.89 -9.14 -0.39
C ILE A 334 19.49 -8.49 -0.37
N GLY A 335 19.02 -8.12 0.82
CA GLY A 335 17.77 -7.40 1.08
C GLY A 335 17.56 -7.22 2.58
N GLN A 336 16.45 -6.60 2.98
CA GLN A 336 16.11 -6.43 4.39
C GLN A 336 15.92 -7.80 5.07
N ASN A 337 16.72 -8.09 6.09
CA ASN A 337 16.76 -9.36 6.82
C ASN A 337 17.05 -10.61 5.94
N HIS A 338 17.64 -10.44 4.76
CA HIS A 338 18.00 -11.55 3.88
C HIS A 338 19.49 -11.54 3.57
N TYR A 339 20.11 -12.70 3.76
CA TYR A 339 21.55 -12.84 3.80
C TYR A 339 22.01 -14.05 3.00
N ILE A 340 23.13 -13.92 2.29
CA ILE A 340 23.85 -15.04 1.66
C ILE A 340 25.20 -15.20 2.36
N ALA A 341 25.58 -16.42 2.73
CA ALA A 341 26.87 -16.68 3.34
C ALA A 341 28.00 -16.20 2.41
N SER A 342 28.94 -15.40 2.93
CA SER A 342 29.99 -14.78 2.11
C SER A 342 30.89 -15.81 1.43
N GLY A 343 31.01 -17.01 2.00
CA GLY A 343 31.75 -18.12 1.39
C GLY A 343 31.19 -18.59 0.03
N ASN A 344 29.97 -18.23 -0.35
CA ASN A 344 29.44 -18.50 -1.70
C ASN A 344 29.80 -17.41 -2.72
N ILE A 345 30.38 -16.29 -2.27
CA ILE A 345 30.64 -15.08 -3.08
C ILE A 345 32.13 -14.75 -3.06
N ASP A 346 32.71 -14.50 -1.89
CA ASP A 346 34.14 -14.19 -1.73
C ASP A 346 35.00 -15.47 -1.60
N GLY A 347 34.36 -16.59 -1.28
CA GLY A 347 35.03 -17.85 -1.02
C GLY A 347 35.56 -17.95 0.42
N THR A 348 36.10 -19.12 0.74
CA THR A 348 36.80 -19.41 1.99
C THR A 348 38.21 -19.84 1.62
N MET A 349 39.21 -19.11 2.12
CA MET A 349 40.61 -19.43 1.86
C MET A 349 40.96 -20.77 2.51
N ARG A 350 41.58 -21.65 1.73
CA ARG A 350 42.11 -22.94 2.16
C ARG A 350 43.50 -23.15 1.58
N ILE A 351 44.35 -23.84 2.32
CA ILE A 351 45.72 -24.11 1.89
C ILE A 351 45.77 -25.47 1.21
N LEU A 352 46.45 -25.55 0.07
CA LEU A 352 46.74 -26.81 -0.60
C LEU A 352 47.79 -27.60 0.17
N LYS A 353 47.52 -28.89 0.44
CA LYS A 353 48.49 -29.79 1.07
C LYS A 353 49.27 -30.66 0.07
N HIS A 354 48.82 -30.70 -1.18
CA HIS A 354 49.48 -31.40 -2.30
C HIS A 354 49.53 -30.49 -3.54
N ASP A 355 50.47 -30.79 -4.44
CA ASP A 355 50.42 -30.27 -5.82
C ASP A 355 49.19 -30.84 -6.51
N THR A 356 48.41 -30.00 -7.19
CA THR A 356 47.11 -30.41 -7.77
C THR A 356 46.82 -29.71 -9.09
N TYR A 357 45.96 -30.33 -9.89
CA TYR A 357 45.43 -29.76 -11.13
C TYR A 357 44.09 -29.06 -10.88
N VAL A 358 43.76 -28.13 -11.76
CA VAL A 358 42.40 -27.59 -11.87
C VAL A 358 41.58 -28.50 -12.77
N TYR A 359 40.36 -28.79 -12.35
CA TYR A 359 39.40 -29.64 -13.05
C TYR A 359 38.20 -28.81 -13.52
N ASN A 360 37.57 -29.24 -14.60
CA ASN A 360 36.34 -28.66 -15.11
C ASN A 360 35.08 -29.32 -14.49
N ASN A 361 33.90 -28.89 -14.92
CA ASN A 361 32.60 -29.38 -14.43
C ASN A 361 32.31 -30.85 -14.78
N TYR A 362 33.15 -31.48 -15.62
CA TYR A 362 33.08 -32.91 -15.94
C TYR A 362 34.17 -33.73 -15.23
N GLY A 363 34.96 -33.11 -14.34
CA GLY A 363 36.04 -33.80 -13.63
C GLY A 363 37.28 -34.07 -14.49
N ASN A 364 37.33 -33.54 -15.71
CA ASN A 364 38.51 -33.55 -16.57
C ASN A 364 39.45 -32.41 -16.17
N ARG A 365 40.75 -32.53 -16.43
CA ARG A 365 41.70 -31.42 -16.18
C ARG A 365 41.36 -30.26 -17.11
N ASP A 366 41.23 -29.06 -16.55
CA ASP A 366 40.88 -27.83 -17.29
C ASP A 366 42.07 -27.37 -18.15
N ASN A 367 43.29 -27.57 -17.65
CA ASN A 367 44.56 -27.32 -18.34
C ASN A 367 45.69 -28.21 -17.77
N GLN A 368 46.93 -28.00 -18.23
CA GLN A 368 48.13 -28.67 -17.66
C GLN A 368 48.76 -27.91 -16.49
N GLU A 369 48.12 -26.84 -16.01
CA GLU A 369 48.68 -25.99 -14.95
C GLU A 369 48.56 -26.69 -13.59
N ILE A 370 49.69 -26.76 -12.88
CA ILE A 370 49.77 -27.36 -11.54
C ILE A 370 49.77 -26.25 -10.50
N MET A 371 48.77 -26.26 -9.61
CA MET A 371 48.80 -25.44 -8.40
C MET A 371 49.64 -26.13 -7.33
N LYS A 372 50.66 -25.41 -6.83
CA LYS A 372 51.64 -25.93 -5.89
C LYS A 372 51.12 -26.02 -4.46
N LYS A 373 51.59 -27.04 -3.73
CA LYS A 373 51.41 -27.19 -2.28
C LYS A 373 51.77 -25.89 -1.55
N GLY A 374 51.02 -25.57 -0.51
CA GLY A 374 51.20 -24.36 0.30
C GLY A 374 50.47 -23.13 -0.25
N LYS A 375 50.02 -23.16 -1.52
CA LYS A 375 49.22 -22.07 -2.09
C LYS A 375 47.86 -21.97 -1.39
N SER A 376 47.50 -20.74 -1.01
CA SER A 376 46.18 -20.42 -0.47
C SER A 376 45.20 -20.16 -1.62
N VAL A 377 44.08 -20.86 -1.65
CA VAL A 377 43.08 -20.81 -2.72
C VAL A 377 41.70 -20.57 -2.13
N ALA A 378 40.94 -19.66 -2.73
CA ALA A 378 39.55 -19.41 -2.36
C ALA A 378 38.67 -20.57 -2.84
N THR A 379 37.91 -21.16 -1.91
CA THR A 379 36.92 -22.22 -2.21
C THR A 379 35.51 -21.72 -1.98
N TYR A 380 34.61 -21.96 -2.93
CA TYR A 380 33.26 -21.41 -2.91
C TYR A 380 32.22 -22.45 -2.50
N GLY A 381 31.54 -22.18 -1.38
CA GLY A 381 30.48 -23.04 -0.84
C GLY A 381 30.96 -24.38 -0.30
N ALA A 382 30.04 -25.34 -0.24
CA ALA A 382 30.34 -26.71 0.16
C ALA A 382 30.97 -27.48 -1.01
N ALA A 383 31.65 -28.59 -0.71
CA ALA A 383 32.15 -29.47 -1.76
C ALA A 383 30.98 -30.10 -2.55
N ILE A 384 31.20 -30.30 -3.84
CA ILE A 384 30.25 -30.94 -4.76
C ILE A 384 30.82 -32.28 -5.22
N SER A 385 29.92 -33.22 -5.53
CA SER A 385 30.32 -34.49 -6.15
C SER A 385 30.29 -34.37 -7.67
N ILE A 386 31.42 -34.71 -8.30
CA ILE A 386 31.53 -34.89 -9.76
C ILE A 386 31.99 -36.33 -9.96
N TYR A 387 31.14 -37.17 -10.53
CA TYR A 387 31.38 -38.61 -10.73
C TYR A 387 31.90 -39.33 -9.47
N GLY A 388 31.30 -39.05 -8.30
CA GLY A 388 31.65 -39.69 -7.03
C GLY A 388 32.84 -39.06 -6.29
N VAL A 389 33.63 -38.21 -6.93
CA VAL A 389 34.75 -37.50 -6.29
C VAL A 389 34.31 -36.13 -5.79
N GLN A 390 34.78 -35.75 -4.60
CA GLN A 390 34.43 -34.47 -3.96
C GLN A 390 35.38 -33.35 -4.41
N TYR A 391 34.82 -32.25 -4.86
CA TYR A 391 35.55 -31.07 -5.33
C TYR A 391 35.08 -29.80 -4.64
N TYR A 392 36.00 -28.89 -4.35
CA TYR A 392 35.65 -27.50 -4.12
C TYR A 392 35.69 -26.73 -5.42
N ARG A 393 34.69 -25.86 -5.62
CA ARG A 393 34.74 -24.87 -6.69
C ARG A 393 35.73 -23.78 -6.31
N ILE A 394 36.63 -23.42 -7.22
CA ILE A 394 37.65 -22.37 -7.04
C ILE A 394 37.52 -21.24 -8.08
N GLY A 395 36.62 -21.39 -9.05
CA GLY A 395 36.40 -20.42 -10.12
C GLY A 395 35.20 -20.78 -11.00
N VAL A 396 35.02 -20.07 -12.11
CA VAL A 396 34.01 -20.41 -13.12
C VAL A 396 34.40 -21.72 -13.79
N ASN A 397 33.56 -22.75 -13.65
CA ASN A 397 33.85 -24.10 -14.14
C ASN A 397 35.21 -24.66 -13.69
N GLN A 398 35.78 -24.16 -12.59
CA GLN A 398 37.09 -24.56 -12.09
C GLN A 398 36.96 -25.16 -10.69
N TYR A 399 37.58 -26.32 -10.53
CA TYR A 399 37.42 -27.18 -9.36
C TYR A 399 38.76 -27.77 -8.95
N ILE A 400 38.96 -27.95 -7.64
CA ILE A 400 40.08 -28.72 -7.08
C ILE A 400 39.51 -29.79 -6.17
N LYS A 401 40.10 -30.99 -6.16
CA LYS A 401 39.65 -32.09 -5.30
C LYS A 401 39.69 -31.63 -3.85
N ARG A 402 38.60 -31.88 -3.11
CA ARG A 402 38.52 -31.55 -1.67
C ARG A 402 39.67 -32.20 -0.89
N ALA A 403 40.09 -33.39 -1.30
CA ALA A 403 41.16 -34.14 -0.67
C ALA A 403 42.54 -33.47 -0.77
N ASP A 404 42.73 -32.49 -1.66
CA ASP A 404 44.02 -31.80 -1.87
C ASP A 404 44.19 -30.57 -0.97
N PHE A 405 43.16 -30.21 -0.20
CA PHE A 405 43.19 -29.15 0.79
C PHE A 405 43.50 -29.69 2.19
N SER A 406 44.11 -28.86 3.04
CA SER A 406 44.15 -29.10 4.48
C SER A 406 42.72 -29.15 5.04
N LEU A 407 42.49 -30.02 6.02
CA LEU A 407 41.28 -29.93 6.85
C LEU A 407 41.42 -28.66 7.70
N ASN A 408 40.39 -27.81 7.67
CA ASN A 408 40.27 -26.70 8.61
C ASN A 408 39.52 -27.19 9.84
#